data_AF-G0AFL0-F1
#
_entry.id   AF-G0AFL0-F1
#
_cell.length_a   1.000
_cell.length_b   1.000
_cell.length_c   1.000
_cell.angle_alpha   90.00
_cell.angle_beta   90.00
_cell.angle_gamma   90.00
#
_symmetry.space_group_name_H-M   'P 1'
#
loop_
_entity.id
_entity.type
_entity.pdbx_description
1 polymer ?
#
loop_
_entity_poly.entity_id
_entity_poly.type
_entity_poly.pdbx_seq_one_letter_code
_entity_poly.pdbx_strand_id
1 'polypeptide(L)'
;MSLDTFQVKKDQPFSTLKSDSAYFTSDDGKSYFAQEEVDDANYKIQPKHQQPATEISIGDMNGLLGYSEIFVQSMPKKQNVKNKSDFFSLTLDCLNIAAGGQKNSFITMYCVPKSKTGKKNLQDYKNYILNFREIP
;
A
#
# COMPACT_ATOMS: atom_id res chain seq x y z
N MET A 1 0.40 9.05 12.99
CA MET A 1 -0.71 8.61 12.14
C MET A 1 -0.11 7.77 11.04
N SER A 2 -0.57 6.52 10.90
CA SER A 2 -0.22 5.60 9.82
C SER A 2 -1.53 5.11 9.21
N LEU A 3 -1.52 4.80 7.91
CA LEU A 3 -2.63 4.14 7.24
C LEU A 3 -2.22 2.69 7.02
N ASP A 4 -3.04 1.75 7.47
CA ASP A 4 -2.83 0.32 7.31
C ASP A 4 -4.09 -0.28 6.69
N THR A 5 -3.90 -1.08 5.65
CA THR A 5 -4.97 -1.87 5.04
C THR A 5 -4.45 -3.28 4.89
N PHE A 6 -5.20 -4.26 5.38
CA PHE A 6 -4.87 -5.68 5.25
C PHE A 6 -6.11 -6.44 4.79
N GLN A 7 -6.01 -7.13 3.66
CA GLN A 7 -7.12 -7.86 3.07
C GLN A 7 -6.70 -9.30 2.79
N VAL A 8 -7.47 -10.26 3.31
CA VAL A 8 -7.35 -11.68 2.94
C VAL A 8 -8.32 -11.99 1.82
N LYS A 9 -7.83 -12.64 0.77
CA LYS A 9 -8.62 -13.14 -0.35
C LYS A 9 -8.72 -14.67 -0.24
N LYS A 10 -9.86 -15.13 0.26
CA LYS A 10 -10.16 -16.56 0.40
C LYS A 10 -10.46 -17.17 -0.97
N ASP A 11 -9.96 -18.37 -1.19
CA ASP A 11 -10.15 -19.12 -2.45
C ASP A 11 -9.66 -18.36 -3.70
N GLN A 12 -8.75 -17.41 -3.49
CA GLN A 12 -8.05 -16.67 -4.53
C GLN A 12 -6.54 -16.91 -4.36
N PRO A 13 -5.94 -17.81 -5.15
CA PRO A 13 -4.50 -18.05 -5.11
C PRO A 13 -3.73 -16.81 -5.55
N PHE A 14 -2.45 -16.74 -5.17
CA PHE A 14 -1.61 -15.60 -5.51
C PHE A 14 -1.45 -15.39 -7.02
N SER A 15 -1.44 -16.46 -7.82
CA SER A 15 -1.38 -16.36 -9.28
C SER A 15 -2.58 -15.58 -9.86
N THR A 16 -3.79 -15.83 -9.35
CA THR A 16 -5.00 -15.11 -9.76
C THR A 16 -4.95 -13.66 -9.28
N LEU A 17 -4.51 -13.42 -8.04
CA LEU A 17 -4.36 -12.06 -7.51
C LEU A 17 -3.34 -11.25 -8.33
N LYS A 18 -2.20 -11.84 -8.70
CA LYS A 18 -1.12 -11.20 -9.47
C LYS A 18 -1.58 -10.78 -10.88
N SER A 19 -2.56 -11.47 -11.44
CA SER A 19 -3.14 -11.15 -12.76
C SER A 19 -4.30 -10.17 -12.70
N ASP A 20 -4.76 -9.78 -11.52
CA ASP A 20 -5.89 -8.87 -11.34
C ASP A 20 -5.44 -7.41 -11.48
N SER A 21 -5.99 -6.73 -12.49
CA SER A 21 -5.66 -5.34 -12.80
C SER A 21 -6.12 -4.35 -11.74
N ALA A 22 -7.03 -4.74 -10.85
CA ALA A 22 -7.41 -3.92 -9.70
C ALA A 22 -6.28 -3.80 -8.67
N TYR A 23 -5.34 -4.76 -8.65
CA TYR A 23 -4.25 -4.81 -7.68
C TYR A 23 -2.88 -4.60 -8.31
N PHE A 24 -2.70 -4.95 -9.59
CA PHE A 24 -1.43 -4.80 -10.28
C PHE A 24 -1.59 -4.20 -11.68
N THR A 25 -0.68 -3.31 -12.03
CA THR A 25 -0.51 -2.82 -13.40
C THR A 25 0.81 -3.34 -13.96
N SER A 26 0.90 -3.46 -15.28
CA SER A 26 2.15 -3.79 -15.95
C SER A 26 2.53 -2.71 -16.95
N ASP A 27 3.78 -2.29 -16.87
CA ASP A 27 4.38 -1.31 -17.78
C ASP A 27 5.82 -1.74 -18.09
N ASP A 28 6.19 -1.73 -19.37
CA ASP A 28 7.51 -2.16 -19.87
C ASP A 28 8.02 -3.50 -19.28
N GLY A 29 7.12 -4.50 -19.21
CA GLY A 29 7.43 -5.83 -18.68
C GLY A 29 7.65 -5.90 -17.16
N LYS A 30 7.49 -4.78 -16.45
CA LYS A 30 7.54 -4.72 -14.98
C LYS A 30 6.14 -4.70 -14.42
N SER A 31 5.98 -5.25 -13.22
CA SER A 31 4.72 -5.19 -12.47
C SER A 31 4.79 -4.11 -11.40
N TYR A 32 3.69 -3.40 -11.19
CA TYR A 32 3.52 -2.35 -10.21
C TYR A 32 2.24 -2.62 -9.43
N PHE A 33 2.19 -2.21 -8.17
CA PHE A 33 0.93 -2.20 -7.41
C PHE A 33 0.00 -1.12 -7.97
N ALA A 34 -1.26 -1.42 -8.23
CA ALA A 34 -2.21 -0.40 -8.64
C ALA A 34 -2.31 0.68 -7.55
N GLN A 35 -2.30 1.95 -7.95
CA GLN A 35 -2.52 3.08 -7.05
C GLN A 35 -3.78 3.82 -7.48
N GLU A 36 -4.62 4.16 -6.51
CA GLU A 36 -5.79 4.99 -6.75
C GLU A 36 -5.39 6.47 -6.78
N GLU A 37 -5.90 7.20 -7.78
CA GLU A 37 -5.91 8.65 -7.80
C GLU A 37 -7.31 9.14 -7.48
N VAL A 38 -7.42 10.06 -6.53
CA VAL A 38 -8.69 10.67 -6.11
C VAL A 38 -8.53 12.17 -6.21
N ASP A 39 -9.41 12.82 -6.97
CA ASP A 39 -9.54 14.28 -7.01
C ASP A 39 -10.99 14.66 -6.71
N ASP A 40 -11.32 14.75 -5.42
CA ASP A 40 -12.64 15.14 -4.93
C ASP A 40 -12.61 16.60 -4.45
N ALA A 41 -13.79 17.21 -4.30
CA ALA A 41 -13.94 18.54 -3.73
C ALA A 41 -13.30 18.71 -2.33
N ASN A 42 -13.14 17.63 -1.55
CA ASN A 42 -12.65 17.70 -0.17
C ASN A 42 -11.33 16.97 0.08
N TYR A 43 -10.93 16.07 -0.81
CA TYR A 43 -9.72 15.28 -0.65
C TYR A 43 -9.05 15.03 -1.98
N LYS A 44 -7.72 15.07 -1.95
CA LYS A 44 -6.88 14.77 -3.09
C LYS A 44 -5.84 13.73 -2.70
N ILE A 45 -5.80 12.63 -3.43
CA ILE A 45 -4.82 11.55 -3.30
C ILE A 45 -4.13 11.43 -4.65
N GLN A 46 -2.82 11.64 -4.68
CA GLN A 46 -2.03 11.56 -5.91
C GLN A 46 -0.83 10.64 -5.74
N PRO A 47 -0.70 9.60 -6.57
CA PRO A 47 0.57 8.92 -6.81
C PRO A 47 1.68 9.93 -7.15
N LYS A 48 2.83 9.84 -6.49
CA LYS A 48 4.01 10.69 -6.80
C LYS A 48 5.14 9.89 -7.39
N HIS A 49 5.45 8.76 -6.78
CA HIS A 49 6.50 7.87 -7.23
C HIS A 49 6.13 6.43 -6.90
N GLN A 50 6.50 5.51 -7.78
CA GLN A 50 6.31 4.11 -7.52
C GLN A 50 7.49 3.32 -8.06
N GLN A 51 7.91 2.31 -7.28
CA GLN A 51 8.93 1.36 -7.67
C GLN A 51 8.29 0.11 -8.26
N PRO A 52 8.95 -0.54 -9.25
CA PRO A 52 8.57 -1.87 -9.69
C PRO A 52 8.47 -2.83 -8.51
N ALA A 53 7.48 -3.71 -8.54
CA ALA A 53 7.33 -4.75 -7.55
C ALA A 53 8.47 -5.76 -7.67
N THR A 54 9.05 -6.14 -6.53
CA THR A 54 10.09 -7.16 -6.41
C THR A 54 9.49 -8.45 -5.88
N GLU A 55 9.89 -9.59 -6.43
CA GLU A 55 9.48 -10.89 -5.92
C GLU A 55 10.05 -11.13 -4.51
N ILE A 56 9.22 -11.74 -3.67
CA ILE A 56 9.56 -12.11 -2.29
C ILE A 56 8.99 -13.49 -1.96
N SER A 57 9.51 -14.10 -0.90
CA SER A 57 8.96 -15.33 -0.32
C SER A 57 8.64 -15.11 1.17
N ILE A 58 7.51 -15.64 1.62
CA ILE A 58 7.06 -15.58 3.03
C ILE A 58 6.68 -17.00 3.43
N GLY A 59 7.57 -17.71 4.12
CA GLY A 59 7.42 -19.15 4.33
C GLY A 59 7.29 -19.89 2.99
N ASP A 60 6.20 -20.63 2.82
CA ASP A 60 5.88 -21.37 1.58
C ASP A 60 5.09 -20.54 0.55
N MET A 61 4.84 -19.25 0.84
CA MET A 61 4.12 -18.34 -0.06
C MET A 61 5.08 -17.60 -0.98
N ASN A 62 4.64 -17.39 -2.22
CA ASN A 62 5.26 -16.46 -3.15
C ASN A 62 4.53 -15.13 -3.09
N GLY A 63 5.25 -14.03 -3.31
CA GLY A 63 4.68 -12.70 -3.22
C GLY A 63 5.41 -11.65 -4.03
N LEU A 64 4.86 -10.46 -3.97
CA LEU A 64 5.39 -9.23 -4.51
C LEU A 64 5.46 -8.18 -3.40
N LEU A 65 6.49 -7.35 -3.47
CA LEU A 65 6.72 -6.21 -2.58
C LEU A 65 6.97 -4.98 -3.42
N GLY A 66 6.30 -3.86 -3.11
CA GLY A 66 6.46 -2.61 -3.82
C GLY A 66 6.48 -1.42 -2.88
N TYR A 67 7.26 -0.42 -3.23
CA TYR A 67 7.24 0.87 -2.54
C TYR A 67 6.57 1.91 -3.41
N SER A 68 5.81 2.79 -2.76
CA SER A 68 5.15 3.90 -3.43
C SER A 68 5.11 5.13 -2.54
N GLU A 69 5.03 6.29 -3.17
CA GLU A 69 4.87 7.58 -2.54
C GLU A 69 3.53 8.17 -2.98
N ILE A 70 2.71 8.56 -2.01
CA ILE A 70 1.42 9.21 -2.27
C ILE A 70 1.37 10.56 -1.56
N PHE A 71 0.82 11.54 -2.25
CA PHE A 71 0.49 12.84 -1.67
C PHE A 71 -0.99 12.86 -1.30
N VAL A 72 -1.28 13.24 -0.05
CA VAL A 72 -2.63 13.37 0.45
C VAL A 72 -2.86 14.81 0.89
N GLN A 73 -3.96 15.40 0.43
CA GLN A 73 -4.40 16.73 0.83
C GLN A 73 -5.88 16.69 1.21
N SER A 74 -6.22 17.28 2.35
CA SER A 74 -7.59 17.54 2.79
C SER A 74 -7.91 19.02 2.63
N MET A 75 -9.03 19.31 1.96
CA MET A 75 -9.61 20.64 1.82
C MET A 75 -10.97 20.65 2.53
N PRO A 76 -11.16 21.44 3.59
CA PRO A 76 -12.44 21.54 4.27
C PRO A 76 -13.49 22.20 3.38
N LYS A 77 -14.76 21.78 3.54
CA LYS A 77 -15.91 22.43 2.90
C LYS A 77 -15.93 23.91 3.28
N LYS A 78 -16.09 24.79 2.28
CA LYS A 78 -16.09 26.27 2.39
C LYS A 78 -16.93 26.87 3.53
N GLN A 79 -17.86 26.11 4.12
CA GLN A 79 -18.77 26.57 5.17
C GLN A 79 -18.34 26.26 6.62
N ASN A 80 -17.28 25.47 6.86
CA ASN A 80 -16.96 24.97 8.22
C ASN A 80 -15.50 25.13 8.69
N VAL A 81 -14.71 26.01 8.06
CA VAL A 81 -13.33 26.25 8.52
C VAL A 81 -13.35 27.05 9.82
N LYS A 82 -13.17 26.38 10.95
CA LYS A 82 -12.95 27.04 12.25
C LYS A 82 -11.49 26.97 12.69
N ASN A 83 -10.74 25.93 12.26
CA ASN A 83 -9.36 25.71 12.69
C ASN A 83 -8.41 25.44 11.51
N LYS A 84 -7.16 25.90 11.62
CA LYS A 84 -6.10 25.58 10.63
C LYS A 84 -5.80 24.08 10.51
N SER A 85 -6.11 23.29 11.54
CA SER A 85 -5.96 21.82 11.54
C SER A 85 -6.91 21.10 10.58
N ASP A 86 -7.94 21.79 10.07
CA ASP A 86 -8.90 21.22 9.11
C ASP A 86 -8.29 21.11 7.69
N PHE A 87 -7.13 21.75 7.48
CA PHE A 87 -6.28 21.60 6.31
C PHE A 87 -5.06 20.77 6.68
N PHE A 88 -4.83 19.69 5.94
CA PHE A 88 -3.53 19.04 5.98
C PHE A 88 -3.12 18.64 4.56
N SER A 89 -1.82 18.72 4.33
CA SER A 89 -1.16 18.16 3.16
C SER A 89 0.06 17.42 3.64
N LEU A 90 0.21 16.16 3.25
CA LEU A 90 1.37 15.37 3.64
C LEU A 90 1.70 14.35 2.55
N THR A 91 2.99 14.03 2.47
CA THR A 91 3.50 12.95 1.63
C THR A 91 3.68 11.71 2.49
N LEU A 92 3.15 10.59 2.03
CA LEU A 92 3.30 9.28 2.64
C LEU A 92 4.24 8.42 1.81
N ASP A 93 5.17 7.76 2.50
CA ASP A 93 5.86 6.60 1.97
C ASP A 93 5.04 5.36 2.32
N CYS A 94 4.78 4.51 1.34
CA CYS A 94 3.95 3.31 1.47
C CYS A 94 4.76 2.06 1.08
N LEU A 95 4.51 1.00 1.83
CA LEU A 95 4.95 -0.35 1.54
C LEU A 95 3.74 -1.19 1.21
N ASN A 96 3.76 -1.78 0.02
CA ASN A 96 2.73 -2.68 -0.48
C ASN A 96 3.31 -4.09 -0.52
N ILE A 97 2.56 -5.06 0.00
CA ILE A 97 2.93 -6.47 -0.04
C ILE A 97 1.70 -7.26 -0.45
N ALA A 98 1.86 -8.18 -1.39
CA ALA A 98 0.86 -9.19 -1.67
C ALA A 98 1.55 -10.54 -1.75
N ALA A 99 1.00 -11.55 -1.08
CA ALA A 99 1.55 -12.89 -1.12
C ALA A 99 0.45 -13.93 -0.94
N GLY A 100 0.72 -15.17 -1.32
CA GLY A 100 -0.21 -16.26 -1.12
C GLY A 100 0.31 -17.60 -1.62
N GLY A 101 -0.46 -18.63 -1.28
CA GLY A 101 -0.23 -20.00 -1.73
C GLY A 101 -1.21 -20.42 -2.82
N GLN A 102 -1.47 -21.72 -2.89
CA GLN A 102 -2.36 -22.32 -3.89
C GLN A 102 -3.86 -22.08 -3.64
N LYS A 103 -4.25 -21.62 -2.44
CA LYS A 103 -5.66 -21.47 -2.08
C LYS A 103 -6.03 -20.05 -1.68
N ASN A 104 -5.20 -19.41 -0.86
CA ASN A 104 -5.47 -18.09 -0.32
C ASN A 104 -4.32 -17.14 -0.64
N SER A 105 -4.65 -15.86 -0.69
CA SER A 105 -3.68 -14.77 -0.78
C SER A 105 -4.08 -13.63 0.14
N PHE A 106 -3.16 -12.70 0.35
CA PHE A 106 -3.43 -11.44 1.01
C PHE A 106 -2.77 -10.30 0.24
N ILE A 107 -3.31 -9.10 0.47
CA ILE A 107 -2.69 -7.85 0.06
C ILE A 107 -2.72 -6.89 1.24
N THR A 108 -1.63 -6.17 1.43
CA THR A 108 -1.49 -5.13 2.43
C THR A 108 -0.80 -3.89 1.88
N MET A 109 -1.24 -2.73 2.35
CA MET A 109 -0.59 -1.45 2.15
C MET A 109 -0.45 -0.75 3.50
N TYR A 110 0.79 -0.44 3.86
CA TYR A 110 1.13 0.31 5.07
C TYR A 110 1.84 1.61 4.69
N CYS A 111 1.25 2.74 5.06
CA CYS A 111 1.72 4.08 4.72
C CYS A 111 2.05 4.90 5.97
N VAL A 112 3.14 5.67 5.89
CA VAL A 112 3.63 6.53 6.97
C VAL A 112 4.08 7.88 6.44
N PRO A 113 4.05 8.95 7.26
CA PRO A 113 4.60 10.24 6.86
C PRO A 113 6.09 10.13 6.51
N LYS A 114 6.47 10.72 5.37
CA LYS A 114 7.86 10.75 4.88
C LYS A 114 8.78 11.43 5.89
N SER A 115 9.45 10.62 6.69
CA SER A 115 10.25 11.05 7.85
C SER A 115 11.20 9.92 8.29
N LYS A 116 12.20 10.24 9.13
CA LYS A 116 13.10 9.21 9.69
C LYS A 116 12.35 8.15 10.49
N THR A 117 11.40 8.57 11.32
CA THR A 117 10.55 7.66 12.12
C THR A 117 9.64 6.83 11.23
N GLY A 118 9.03 7.43 10.20
CA GLY A 118 8.23 6.71 9.22
C GLY A 118 9.04 5.62 8.53
N LYS A 119 10.24 5.94 8.03
CA LYS A 119 11.12 4.95 7.38
C LYS A 119 11.44 3.77 8.29
N LYS A 120 11.67 4.01 9.59
CA LYS A 120 11.85 2.92 10.57
C LYS A 120 10.60 2.06 10.69
N ASN A 121 9.43 2.69 10.84
CA ASN A 121 8.15 1.97 10.95
C ASN A 121 7.84 1.12 9.71
N LEU A 122 8.15 1.59 8.50
CA LEU A 122 8.00 0.80 7.27
C LEU A 122 8.90 -0.44 7.29
N GLN A 123 10.14 -0.29 7.76
CA GLN A 123 11.06 -1.41 7.85
C GLN A 123 10.63 -2.41 8.92
N ASP A 124 10.14 -1.93 10.06
CA ASP A 124 9.61 -2.78 11.14
C ASP A 124 8.38 -3.55 10.63
N TYR A 125 7.47 -2.90 9.91
CA TYR A 125 6.30 -3.54 9.28
C TYR A 125 6.70 -4.58 8.23
N LYS A 126 7.65 -4.24 7.35
CA LYS A 126 8.21 -5.18 6.37
C LYS A 126 8.73 -6.44 7.07
N ASN A 127 9.55 -6.26 8.09
CA ASN A 127 10.12 -7.37 8.83
C ASN A 127 9.04 -8.20 9.53
N TYR A 128 7.99 -7.56 10.06
CA TYR A 128 6.86 -8.26 10.67
C TYR A 128 6.14 -9.17 9.66
N ILE A 129 5.80 -8.64 8.47
CA ILE A 129 5.10 -9.41 7.43
C ILE A 129 5.99 -10.50 6.83
N LEU A 130 7.26 -10.20 6.51
CA LEU A 130 8.16 -11.19 5.90
C LEU A 130 8.53 -12.33 6.86
N ASN A 131 8.49 -12.10 8.16
CA ASN A 131 8.69 -13.14 9.17
C ASN A 131 7.38 -13.75 9.67
N PHE A 132 6.25 -13.41 9.05
CA PHE A 132 4.97 -14.01 9.38
C PHE A 132 5.04 -15.50 9.06
N ARG A 133 5.03 -16.32 10.10
CA ARG A 133 4.88 -17.77 10.01
C ARG A 133 3.44 -18.07 10.34
N GLU A 134 2.76 -18.86 9.50
CA GLU A 134 1.53 -19.51 9.94
C GLU A 134 1.90 -20.29 11.20
N ILE A 135 1.32 -19.91 12.34
CA ILE A 135 1.39 -20.73 13.54
C ILE A 135 0.49 -21.94 13.23
N PRO A 136 1.05 -23.17 13.23
CA PRO A 136 0.31 -24.37 12.87
C PRO A 136 -0.88 -24.64 13.78
#